data_AF-A0A0V0JC33-F1
#
_entry.id   AF-A0A0V0JC33-F1
#
_cell.length_a   1.000
_cell.length_b   1.000
_cell.length_c   1.000
_cell.angle_alpha   90.00
_cell.angle_beta   90.00
_cell.angle_gamma   90.00
#
_symmetry.space_group_name_H-M   'P 1'
#
loop_
_entity.id
_entity.type
_entity.pdbx_description
1 polymer ?
#
loop_
_entity_poly.entity_id
_entity_poly.type
_entity_poly.pdbx_seq_one_letter_code
_entity_poly.pdbx_strand_id
1 'polypeptide(L)'
;MDYRTCDAMKRLNAMKHQSQKKLEHLNDLKRQYCETYATKVRMDNVMKNSEVGKQLRELENRLDKAKLKCQEAEHIQSTYEQIRNRLEEEQLTFPKSLEQMELEIKKSQAEVATLQSMYADAVLAKDAAMQEMRYQEDVTKAERKRRETELSSMRRVVEGKKSVVDKNDKRVVSAASGEGASGENADSLSLLGPTEDQLARIKSFEDMFAIIKDATGVSDVDKMVKRMESLGETLEHLTKMQNDAGVTIQKLREERDKLRCELEEMKYNGEAELNSNQKLLNEYVSQAAQETVGLTQVENELTEATYLLVRCKAGIQQIVQKLKTIRVDAPETPEEGEGGTPSGATDAATEDPASALLKLCSAKVRKLIAELSDVDVEEQLKQLSNVEFFEKTEEKLPEHNMRITLPQDQEDTGYEEDDEMGMDEGAAPSRTALKKQSQQIVDLRTKKKQGGKKGKKGK
;
A
#
# COMPACT_ATOMS: atom_id res chain seq x y z
N MET A 1 -21.74 -10.07 -109.31
CA MET A 1 -20.64 -9.27 -108.73
C MET A 1 -21.20 -8.57 -107.52
N ASP A 2 -20.85 -9.05 -106.33
CA ASP A 2 -21.61 -8.75 -105.10
C ASP A 2 -21.18 -7.43 -104.45
N TYR A 3 -21.97 -6.38 -104.62
CA TYR A 3 -21.76 -5.07 -103.98
C TYR A 3 -21.63 -5.15 -102.44
N ARG A 4 -22.30 -6.13 -101.81
CA ARG A 4 -22.22 -6.38 -100.37
C ARG A 4 -20.82 -6.77 -99.90
N THR A 5 -20.08 -7.55 -100.69
CA THR A 5 -18.72 -7.97 -100.34
C THR A 5 -17.74 -6.81 -100.48
N CYS A 6 -17.91 -5.96 -101.51
CA CYS A 6 -17.13 -4.74 -101.68
C CYS A 6 -17.35 -3.73 -100.55
N ASP A 7 -18.59 -3.50 -100.13
CA ASP A 7 -18.89 -2.60 -98.99
C ASP A 7 -18.40 -3.16 -97.65
N ALA A 8 -18.50 -4.47 -97.44
CA ALA A 8 -17.90 -5.12 -96.28
C ALA A 8 -16.37 -4.97 -96.28
N MET A 9 -15.72 -5.08 -97.44
CA MET A 9 -14.28 -4.92 -97.58
C MET A 9 -13.83 -3.46 -97.35
N LYS A 10 -14.61 -2.47 -97.81
CA LYS A 10 -14.37 -1.06 -97.50
C LYS A 10 -14.52 -0.77 -96.00
N ARG A 11 -15.55 -1.31 -95.34
CA ARG A 11 -15.73 -1.18 -93.88
C ARG A 11 -14.58 -1.84 -93.12
N LEU A 12 -14.14 -3.03 -93.54
CA LEU A 12 -13.00 -3.73 -92.94
C LEU A 12 -11.71 -2.92 -93.10
N ASN A 13 -11.45 -2.35 -94.28
CA ASN A 13 -10.27 -1.52 -94.54
C ASN A 13 -10.30 -0.22 -93.73
N ALA A 14 -11.47 0.41 -93.58
CA ALA A 14 -11.65 1.59 -92.72
C ALA A 14 -11.36 1.26 -91.25
N MET A 15 -11.88 0.14 -90.74
CA MET A 15 -11.61 -0.34 -89.38
C MET A 15 -10.14 -0.69 -89.18
N LYS A 16 -9.48 -1.34 -90.16
CA LYS A 16 -8.05 -1.63 -90.13
C LYS A 16 -7.23 -0.35 -90.06
N HIS A 17 -7.55 0.64 -90.89
CA HIS A 17 -6.87 1.94 -90.86
C HIS A 17 -7.12 2.70 -89.55
N GLN A 18 -8.33 2.65 -88.99
CA GLN A 18 -8.59 3.24 -87.67
C GLN A 18 -7.82 2.52 -86.55
N SER A 19 -7.71 1.20 -86.61
CA SER A 19 -6.90 0.40 -85.68
C SER A 19 -5.41 0.74 -85.81
N GLN A 20 -4.90 0.84 -87.05
CA GLN A 20 -3.53 1.24 -87.36
C GLN A 20 -3.21 2.62 -86.78
N LYS A 21 -4.09 3.62 -87.00
CA LYS A 21 -3.92 4.96 -86.43
C LYS A 21 -3.91 4.98 -84.90
N LYS A 22 -4.77 4.18 -84.26
CA LYS A 22 -4.78 4.04 -82.79
C LYS A 22 -3.49 3.38 -82.29
N LEU A 23 -2.97 2.39 -83.03
CA LEU A 23 -1.72 1.71 -82.70
C LEU A 23 -0.52 2.66 -82.84
N GLU A 24 -0.47 3.44 -83.92
CA GLU A 24 0.55 4.48 -84.12
C GLU A 24 0.51 5.52 -83.00
N HIS A 25 -0.68 6.03 -82.66
CA HIS A 25 -0.85 6.96 -81.55
C HIS A 25 -0.42 6.36 -80.20
N LEU A 26 -0.72 5.09 -79.95
CA LEU A 26 -0.29 4.39 -78.73
C LEU A 26 1.23 4.22 -78.70
N ASN A 27 1.85 3.92 -79.83
CA ASN A 27 3.31 3.84 -79.94
C ASN A 27 3.98 5.19 -79.73
N ASP A 28 3.42 6.28 -80.27
CA ASP A 28 3.90 7.63 -80.01
C ASP A 28 3.77 8.01 -78.53
N LEU A 29 2.65 7.66 -77.89
CA LEU A 29 2.44 7.92 -76.47
C LEU A 29 3.42 7.11 -75.61
N LYS A 30 3.69 5.84 -75.98
CA LYS A 30 4.73 5.02 -75.34
C LYS A 30 6.12 5.64 -75.49
N ARG A 31 6.45 6.14 -76.67
CA ARG A 31 7.74 6.82 -76.93
C ARG A 31 7.88 8.07 -76.07
N GLN A 32 6.86 8.92 -76.02
CA GLN A 32 6.83 10.10 -75.15
C GLN A 32 6.97 9.72 -73.68
N TYR A 33 6.28 8.67 -73.23
CA TYR A 33 6.43 8.15 -71.87
C TYR A 33 7.85 7.66 -71.58
N CYS A 34 8.47 6.91 -72.49
CA CYS A 34 9.85 6.46 -72.33
C CYS A 34 10.85 7.64 -72.29
N GLU A 35 10.67 8.66 -73.13
CA GLU A 35 11.51 9.85 -73.16
C GLU A 35 11.36 10.70 -71.88
N THR A 36 10.13 10.92 -71.42
CA THR A 36 9.85 11.63 -70.16
C THR A 36 10.37 10.86 -68.94
N TYR A 37 10.25 9.53 -68.92
CA TYR A 37 10.82 8.72 -67.85
C TYR A 37 12.36 8.76 -67.87
N ALA A 38 12.98 8.64 -69.05
CA ALA A 38 14.43 8.72 -69.18
C ALA A 38 14.99 10.08 -68.76
N THR A 39 14.29 11.17 -69.09
CA THR A 39 14.66 12.53 -68.66
C THR A 39 14.51 12.70 -67.14
N LYS A 40 13.43 12.18 -66.53
CA LYS A 40 13.28 12.16 -65.07
C LYS A 40 14.44 11.42 -64.38
N VAL A 41 14.79 10.22 -64.84
CA VAL A 41 15.91 9.44 -64.27
C VAL A 41 17.24 10.18 -64.41
N ARG A 42 17.48 10.85 -65.55
CA ARG A 42 18.68 11.69 -65.74
C ARG A 42 18.70 12.86 -64.77
N MET A 43 17.58 13.57 -64.60
CA MET A 43 17.47 14.68 -63.66
C MET A 43 17.68 14.23 -62.21
N ASP A 44 17.09 13.09 -61.81
CA ASP A 44 17.29 12.50 -60.49
C ASP A 44 18.76 12.14 -60.25
N ASN A 45 19.47 11.62 -61.27
CA ASN A 45 20.90 11.32 -61.17
C ASN A 45 21.76 12.58 -61.07
N VAL A 46 21.41 13.65 -61.79
CA VAL A 46 22.10 14.95 -61.68
C VAL A 46 21.87 15.55 -60.30
N MET A 47 20.64 15.55 -59.78
CA MET A 47 20.32 15.98 -58.42
C MET A 47 21.10 15.18 -57.38
N LYS A 48 21.13 13.85 -57.52
CA LYS A 48 21.86 12.94 -56.62
C LYS A 48 23.38 13.15 -56.61
N ASN A 49 23.96 13.64 -57.70
CA ASN A 49 25.40 13.88 -57.83
C ASN A 49 25.77 15.36 -57.64
N SER A 50 24.78 16.26 -57.64
CA SER A 50 24.93 17.66 -57.29
C SER A 50 25.39 17.81 -55.84
N GLU A 51 26.03 18.94 -55.54
CA GLU A 51 26.44 19.32 -54.19
C GLU A 51 25.25 19.29 -53.22
N VAL A 52 24.08 19.75 -53.67
CA VAL A 52 22.81 19.70 -52.90
C VAL A 52 22.39 18.26 -52.57
N GLY A 53 22.54 17.32 -53.53
CA GLY A 53 22.21 15.92 -53.28
C GLY A 53 23.19 15.21 -52.34
N LYS A 54 24.47 15.64 -52.33
CA LYS A 54 25.47 15.16 -51.36
C LYS A 54 25.14 15.68 -49.97
N GLN A 55 24.85 16.98 -49.83
CA GLN A 55 24.42 17.59 -48.58
C GLN A 55 23.15 16.94 -48.03
N LEU A 56 22.16 16.64 -48.89
CA LEU A 56 20.95 15.94 -48.48
C LEU A 56 21.26 14.56 -47.89
N ARG A 57 22.13 13.77 -48.52
CA ARG A 57 22.55 12.46 -47.99
C ARG A 57 23.33 12.57 -46.68
N GLU A 58 24.16 13.60 -46.53
CA GLU A 58 24.89 13.84 -45.29
C GLU A 58 23.93 14.18 -44.14
N LEU A 59 22.96 15.05 -44.39
CA LEU A 59 21.90 15.39 -43.44
C LEU A 59 21.02 14.18 -43.11
N GLU A 60 20.63 13.38 -44.10
CA GLU A 60 19.89 12.11 -43.90
C GLU A 60 20.69 11.13 -43.03
N ASN A 61 21.98 10.92 -43.34
CA ASN A 61 22.85 10.06 -42.54
C ASN A 61 23.04 10.59 -41.12
N ARG A 62 23.12 11.91 -40.93
CA ARG A 62 23.23 12.54 -39.62
C ARG A 62 21.94 12.39 -38.82
N LEU A 63 20.79 12.55 -39.47
CA LEU A 63 19.47 12.33 -38.88
C LEU A 63 19.31 10.87 -38.44
N ASP A 64 19.67 9.90 -39.28
CA ASP A 64 19.56 8.48 -38.95
C ASP A 64 20.52 8.10 -37.82
N LYS A 65 21.74 8.64 -37.79
CA LYS A 65 22.64 8.50 -36.64
C LYS A 65 22.05 9.10 -35.36
N ALA A 66 21.40 10.27 -35.45
CA ALA A 66 20.74 10.89 -34.30
C ALA A 66 19.58 10.03 -33.79
N LYS A 67 18.74 9.48 -34.70
CA LYS A 67 17.66 8.56 -34.34
C LYS A 67 18.17 7.30 -33.66
N LEU A 68 19.23 6.68 -34.19
CA LEU A 68 19.85 5.50 -33.56
C LEU A 68 20.36 5.82 -32.15
N LYS A 69 21.00 6.98 -31.96
CA LYS A 69 21.43 7.43 -30.62
C LYS A 69 20.26 7.68 -29.67
N CYS A 70 19.15 8.25 -30.16
CA CYS A 70 17.96 8.43 -29.34
C CYS A 70 17.37 7.08 -28.91
N GLN A 71 17.25 6.12 -29.84
CA GLN A 71 16.76 4.77 -29.53
C GLN A 71 17.68 4.04 -28.53
N GLU A 72 18.99 4.18 -28.67
CA GLU A 72 19.95 3.63 -27.72
C GLU A 72 19.82 4.29 -26.34
N ALA A 73 19.66 5.61 -26.29
CA ALA A 73 19.42 6.33 -25.05
C ALA A 73 18.11 5.92 -24.37
N GLU A 74 17.03 5.73 -25.13
CA GLU A 74 15.74 5.22 -24.65
C GLU A 74 15.88 3.80 -24.08
N HIS A 75 16.63 2.93 -24.76
CA HIS A 75 16.90 1.57 -24.26
C HIS A 75 17.71 1.60 -22.95
N ILE A 76 18.76 2.43 -22.88
CA ILE A 76 19.56 2.61 -21.67
C ILE A 76 18.69 3.16 -20.54
N GLN A 77 17.88 4.19 -20.80
CA GLN A 77 16.94 4.76 -19.84
C GLN A 77 15.98 3.71 -19.32
N SER A 78 15.33 2.94 -20.20
CA SER A 78 14.41 1.86 -19.80
C SER A 78 15.10 0.82 -18.92
N THR A 79 16.36 0.48 -19.22
CA THR A 79 17.15 -0.43 -18.39
C THR A 79 17.41 0.15 -17.00
N TYR A 80 17.79 1.42 -16.90
CA TYR A 80 18.00 2.08 -15.60
C TYR A 80 16.70 2.27 -14.82
N GLU A 81 15.58 2.53 -15.48
CA GLU A 81 14.25 2.56 -14.85
C GLU A 81 13.88 1.20 -14.27
N GLN A 82 14.14 0.11 -15.00
CA GLN A 82 13.92 -1.25 -14.48
C GLN A 82 14.79 -1.54 -13.26
N ILE A 83 16.06 -1.13 -13.28
CA ILE A 83 16.97 -1.27 -12.13
C ILE A 83 16.44 -0.45 -10.95
N ARG A 84 16.02 0.79 -11.18
CA ARG A 84 15.46 1.66 -10.14
C ARG A 84 14.23 1.04 -9.50
N ASN A 85 13.29 0.56 -10.31
CA ASN A 85 12.06 -0.07 -9.82
C ASN A 85 12.37 -1.31 -8.97
N ARG A 86 13.32 -2.15 -9.39
CA ARG A 86 13.77 -3.30 -8.57
C ARG A 86 14.38 -2.87 -7.25
N LEU A 87 15.21 -1.83 -7.25
CA LEU A 87 15.80 -1.30 -6.01
C LEU A 87 14.74 -0.70 -5.08
N GLU A 88 13.73 -0.03 -5.62
CA GLU A 88 12.58 0.47 -4.85
C GLU A 88 11.76 -0.69 -4.23
N GLU A 89 11.50 -1.75 -4.99
CA GLU A 89 10.85 -2.98 -4.50
C GLU A 89 11.65 -3.68 -3.40
N GLU A 90 12.97 -3.79 -3.59
CA GLU A 90 13.89 -4.34 -2.59
C GLU A 90 13.93 -3.47 -1.32
N GLN A 91 14.00 -2.15 -1.47
CA GLN A 91 13.97 -1.20 -0.35
C GLN A 91 12.71 -1.36 0.50
N LEU A 92 11.56 -1.62 -0.11
CA LEU A 92 10.30 -1.89 0.59
C LEU A 92 10.28 -3.26 1.30
N THR A 93 11.08 -4.21 0.84
CA THR A 93 11.09 -5.60 1.31
C THR A 93 12.11 -5.84 2.43
N PHE A 94 13.26 -5.15 2.39
CA PHE A 94 14.32 -5.30 3.41
C PHE A 94 13.86 -5.06 4.86
N PRO A 95 13.05 -4.02 5.17
CA PRO A 95 12.58 -3.80 6.54
C PRO A 95 11.78 -4.98 7.09
N LYS A 96 10.90 -5.58 6.28
CA LYS A 96 10.11 -6.75 6.69
C LYS A 96 10.99 -7.98 6.95
N SER A 97 11.96 -8.22 6.09
CA SER A 97 12.93 -9.31 6.28
C SER A 97 13.78 -9.09 7.54
N LEU A 98 14.12 -7.84 7.85
CA LEU A 98 14.89 -7.48 9.03
C LEU A 98 14.06 -7.64 10.30
N GLU A 99 12.81 -7.14 10.32
CA GLU A 99 11.86 -7.35 11.41
C GLU A 99 11.62 -8.83 11.70
N GLN A 100 11.49 -9.66 10.65
CA GLN A 100 11.35 -11.10 10.80
C GLN A 100 12.58 -11.74 11.46
N MET A 101 13.78 -11.36 11.02
CA MET A 101 15.03 -11.85 11.60
C MET A 101 15.20 -11.39 13.05
N GLU A 102 14.87 -10.13 13.36
CA GLU A 102 14.88 -9.60 14.73
C GLU A 102 13.89 -10.34 15.64
N LEU A 103 12.70 -10.68 15.13
CA LEU A 103 11.71 -11.47 15.86
C LEU A 103 12.23 -12.88 16.14
N GLU A 104 12.85 -13.53 15.16
CA GLU A 104 13.45 -14.85 15.32
C GLU A 104 14.59 -14.84 16.35
N ILE A 105 15.44 -13.82 16.33
CA ILE A 105 16.49 -13.61 17.34
C ILE A 105 15.88 -13.45 18.73
N LYS A 106 14.86 -12.60 18.89
CA LYS A 106 14.17 -12.40 20.18
C LYS A 106 13.55 -13.70 20.70
N LYS A 107 12.94 -14.48 19.81
CA LYS A 107 12.37 -15.79 20.17
C LYS A 107 13.46 -16.76 20.61
N SER A 108 14.56 -16.86 19.87
CA SER A 108 15.70 -17.71 20.23
C SER A 108 16.33 -17.30 21.57
N GLN A 109 16.46 -15.99 21.83
CA GLN A 109 16.94 -15.48 23.13
C GLN A 109 16.00 -15.86 24.28
N ALA A 110 14.69 -15.78 24.08
CA ALA A 110 13.70 -16.20 25.07
C ALA A 110 13.78 -17.72 25.34
N GLU A 111 13.93 -18.53 24.29
CA GLU A 111 14.13 -19.99 24.41
C GLU A 111 15.44 -20.33 25.15
N VAL A 112 16.52 -19.59 24.92
CA VAL A 112 17.77 -19.78 25.66
C VAL A 112 17.58 -19.41 27.13
N ALA A 113 16.86 -18.33 27.45
CA ALA A 113 16.60 -17.94 28.83
C ALA A 113 15.75 -18.98 29.57
N THR A 114 14.72 -19.56 28.93
CA THR A 114 13.92 -20.64 29.54
C THR A 114 14.75 -21.89 29.75
N LEU A 115 15.58 -22.29 28.78
CA LEU A 115 16.49 -23.43 28.92
C LEU A 115 17.52 -23.22 30.04
N GLN A 116 18.03 -22.00 30.22
CA GLN A 116 18.92 -21.68 31.33
C GLN A 116 18.22 -21.81 32.69
N SER A 117 16.97 -21.35 32.81
CA SER A 117 16.18 -21.54 34.03
C SER A 117 15.95 -23.03 34.30
N MET A 118 15.53 -23.79 33.30
CA MET A 118 15.33 -25.25 33.43
C MET A 118 16.63 -25.97 33.82
N TYR A 119 17.77 -25.54 33.27
CA TYR A 119 19.07 -26.08 33.64
C TYR A 119 19.41 -25.78 35.09
N ALA A 120 19.19 -24.54 35.56
CA ALA A 120 19.40 -24.18 36.95
C ALA A 120 18.54 -25.03 37.89
N ASP A 121 17.25 -25.22 37.56
CA ASP A 121 16.34 -26.07 38.32
C ASP A 121 16.80 -27.54 38.33
N ALA A 122 17.26 -28.06 37.19
CA ALA A 122 17.79 -29.41 37.08
C ALA A 122 19.07 -29.62 37.91
N VAL A 123 19.96 -28.61 37.96
CA VAL A 123 21.16 -28.63 38.81
C VAL A 123 20.75 -28.64 40.29
N LEU A 124 19.83 -27.76 40.70
CA LEU A 124 19.32 -27.73 42.07
C LEU A 124 18.67 -29.05 42.47
N ALA A 125 17.85 -29.64 41.59
CA ALA A 125 17.21 -30.93 41.82
C ALA A 125 18.24 -32.06 41.97
N LYS A 126 19.29 -32.07 41.12
CA LYS A 126 20.39 -33.02 41.22
C LYS A 126 21.15 -32.85 42.54
N ASP A 127 21.47 -31.63 42.93
CA ASP A 127 22.21 -31.36 44.17
C ASP A 127 21.40 -31.75 45.41
N ALA A 128 20.10 -31.46 45.42
CA ALA A 128 19.17 -31.92 46.46
C ALA A 128 19.11 -33.45 46.54
N ALA A 129 19.01 -34.15 45.40
CA ALA A 129 19.00 -35.61 45.35
C ALA A 129 20.34 -36.22 45.83
N MET A 130 21.47 -35.61 45.47
CA MET A 130 22.78 -36.05 45.97
C MET A 130 22.92 -35.82 47.48
N GLN A 131 22.39 -34.71 48.00
CA GLN A 131 22.39 -34.42 49.43
C GLN A 131 21.53 -35.42 50.21
N GLU A 132 20.32 -35.70 49.72
CA GLU A 132 19.43 -36.70 50.33
C GLU A 132 20.06 -38.10 50.30
N MET A 133 20.67 -38.50 49.17
CA MET A 133 21.38 -39.76 49.07
C MET A 133 22.49 -39.87 50.12
N ARG A 134 23.32 -38.83 50.28
CA ARG A 134 24.38 -38.79 51.31
C ARG A 134 23.82 -38.88 52.71
N TYR A 135 22.74 -38.16 52.99
CA TYR A 135 22.06 -38.21 54.28
C TYR A 135 21.56 -39.63 54.58
N GLN A 136 20.90 -40.29 53.62
CA GLN A 136 20.43 -41.67 53.80
C GLN A 136 21.56 -42.68 53.95
N GLU A 137 22.67 -42.51 53.24
CA GLU A 137 23.87 -43.34 53.43
C GLU A 137 24.42 -43.20 54.85
N ASP A 138 24.53 -41.98 55.37
CA ASP A 138 25.07 -41.72 56.70
C ASP A 138 24.14 -42.23 57.80
N VAL A 139 22.82 -42.08 57.64
CA VAL A 139 21.81 -42.70 58.51
C VAL A 139 21.96 -44.22 58.50
N THR A 140 22.08 -44.83 57.32
CA THR A 140 22.24 -46.29 57.18
C THR A 140 23.56 -46.77 57.81
N LYS A 141 24.66 -46.04 57.63
CA LYS A 141 25.96 -46.33 58.26
C LYS A 141 25.87 -46.20 59.79
N ALA A 142 25.22 -45.17 60.30
CA ALA A 142 25.02 -44.95 61.73
C ALA A 142 24.15 -46.06 62.35
N GLU A 143 23.05 -46.45 61.70
CA GLU A 143 22.23 -47.58 62.14
C GLU A 143 23.01 -48.90 62.13
N ARG A 144 23.80 -49.18 61.09
CA ARG A 144 24.65 -50.37 61.03
C ARG A 144 25.64 -50.40 62.19
N LYS A 145 26.34 -49.28 62.45
CA LYS A 145 27.23 -49.13 63.61
C LYS A 145 26.49 -49.36 64.93
N ARG A 146 25.30 -48.77 65.10
CA ARG A 146 24.48 -48.98 66.30
C ARG A 146 24.12 -50.45 66.48
N ARG A 147 23.60 -51.11 65.45
CA ARG A 147 23.28 -52.55 65.47
C ARG A 147 24.51 -53.40 65.79
N GLU A 148 25.67 -53.07 65.23
CA GLU A 148 26.94 -53.75 65.52
C GLU A 148 27.38 -53.59 66.98
N THR A 149 27.25 -52.37 67.55
CA THR A 149 27.53 -52.14 68.97
C THR A 149 26.58 -52.87 69.90
N GLU A 150 25.28 -52.93 69.56
CA GLU A 150 24.27 -53.68 70.31
C GLU A 150 24.51 -55.20 70.22
N LEU A 151 24.85 -55.72 69.03
CA LEU A 151 25.22 -57.13 68.87
C LEU A 151 26.50 -57.48 69.62
N SER A 152 27.51 -56.60 69.58
CA SER A 152 28.77 -56.77 70.31
C SER A 152 28.55 -56.77 71.83
N SER A 153 27.73 -55.85 72.35
CA SER A 153 27.40 -55.80 73.78
C SER A 153 26.64 -57.07 74.21
N MET A 154 25.66 -57.53 73.42
CA MET A 154 24.93 -58.77 73.67
C MET A 154 25.85 -60.00 73.62
N ARG A 155 26.77 -60.09 72.64
CA ARG A 155 27.79 -61.15 72.60
C ARG A 155 28.66 -61.14 73.85
N ARG A 156 29.08 -59.96 74.33
CA ARG A 156 29.86 -59.82 75.57
C ARG A 156 29.07 -60.25 76.80
N VAL A 157 27.77 -59.96 76.89
CA VAL A 157 26.91 -60.46 77.98
C VAL A 157 26.78 -61.99 77.92
N VAL A 158 26.56 -62.56 76.73
CA VAL A 158 26.47 -64.01 76.55
C VAL A 158 27.78 -64.70 76.92
N GLU A 159 28.93 -64.20 76.44
CA GLU A 159 30.26 -64.73 76.79
C GLU A 159 30.53 -64.59 78.29
N GLY A 160 30.14 -63.46 78.89
CA GLY A 160 30.20 -63.25 80.34
C GLY A 160 29.38 -64.29 81.11
N LYS A 161 28.13 -64.53 80.71
CA LYS A 161 27.28 -65.58 81.30
C LYS A 161 27.85 -66.98 81.10
N LYS A 162 28.39 -67.29 79.92
CA LYS A 162 29.05 -68.57 79.65
C LYS A 162 30.26 -68.75 80.58
N SER A 163 31.08 -67.71 80.76
CA SER A 163 32.22 -67.75 81.69
C SER A 163 31.80 -67.88 83.16
N VAL A 164 30.63 -67.37 83.54
CA VAL A 164 30.05 -67.53 84.89
C VAL A 164 29.44 -68.92 85.07
N VAL A 165 28.76 -69.46 84.06
CA VAL A 165 28.27 -70.85 84.06
C VAL A 165 29.44 -71.82 84.13
N ASP A 166 30.52 -71.60 83.39
CA ASP A 166 31.74 -72.42 83.44
C ASP A 166 32.48 -72.29 84.79
N LYS A 167 32.37 -71.13 85.46
CA LYS A 167 32.82 -70.93 86.85
C LYS A 167 31.85 -71.50 87.89
N ASN A 168 30.55 -71.51 87.61
CA ASN A 168 29.51 -72.08 88.47
C ASN A 168 29.46 -73.61 88.34
N ASP A 169 29.73 -74.23 87.19
CA ASP A 169 29.98 -75.67 87.12
C ASP A 169 31.21 -76.07 87.95
N LYS A 170 32.18 -75.16 88.12
CA LYS A 170 33.27 -75.28 89.10
C LYS A 170 32.90 -74.91 90.55
N ARG A 171 31.73 -74.33 90.82
CA ARG A 171 31.25 -73.93 92.17
C ARG A 171 29.96 -74.62 92.63
N VAL A 172 29.24 -75.36 91.80
CA VAL A 172 28.01 -76.09 92.13
C VAL A 172 28.30 -77.35 92.98
N VAL A 173 29.56 -77.59 93.36
CA VAL A 173 29.93 -78.48 94.48
C VAL A 173 29.85 -77.76 95.85
N SER A 174 29.60 -76.46 95.93
CA SER A 174 29.56 -75.78 97.23
C SER A 174 28.67 -74.54 97.28
N ALA A 175 27.79 -74.58 98.30
CA ALA A 175 27.01 -73.49 98.88
C ALA A 175 25.56 -73.39 98.39
N ALA A 176 24.74 -74.15 99.10
CA ALA A 176 23.35 -73.88 99.41
C ALA A 176 23.13 -72.58 100.21
N SER A 177 21.86 -72.16 100.23
CA SER A 177 21.16 -71.42 101.30
C SER A 177 21.12 -69.89 101.22
N GLY A 178 19.91 -69.33 101.46
CA GLY A 178 19.70 -67.91 101.79
C GLY A 178 18.29 -67.38 101.49
N GLU A 179 17.39 -67.49 102.47
CA GLU A 179 16.03 -66.91 102.55
C GLU A 179 15.99 -65.41 102.96
N GLY A 180 14.78 -64.81 102.87
CA GLY A 180 14.31 -63.65 103.66
C GLY A 180 13.82 -62.47 102.79
N ALA A 181 12.55 -62.02 102.69
CA ALA A 181 11.38 -61.83 103.57
C ALA A 181 11.22 -60.40 104.16
N SER A 182 10.04 -59.82 103.87
CA SER A 182 9.22 -58.89 104.67
C SER A 182 9.51 -57.37 104.72
N GLY A 183 8.44 -56.58 104.83
CA GLY A 183 8.48 -55.19 105.28
C GLY A 183 7.30 -54.30 104.89
N GLU A 184 6.09 -54.60 105.36
CA GLU A 184 5.01 -53.61 105.51
C GLU A 184 5.40 -52.57 106.57
N ASN A 185 4.97 -51.32 106.41
CA ASN A 185 4.70 -50.44 107.55
C ASN A 185 3.68 -49.37 107.14
N ALA A 186 2.51 -49.48 107.76
CA ALA A 186 1.61 -48.38 107.99
C ALA A 186 2.26 -47.41 108.98
N ASP A 187 2.12 -46.10 108.76
CA ASP A 187 2.15 -45.18 109.87
C ASP A 187 1.16 -44.03 109.69
N SER A 188 0.47 -43.77 110.79
CA SER A 188 -0.68 -42.91 110.98
C SER A 188 -0.20 -41.54 111.43
N LEU A 189 -0.63 -40.44 110.79
CA LEU A 189 -0.61 -39.14 111.47
C LEU A 189 -1.55 -38.08 110.88
N SER A 190 -2.32 -37.50 111.80
CA SER A 190 -2.84 -36.12 111.82
C SER A 190 -4.16 -35.80 111.12
N LEU A 191 -5.22 -36.20 111.83
CA LEU A 191 -6.57 -35.65 111.77
C LEU A 191 -6.59 -34.18 112.26
N LEU A 192 -6.53 -33.21 111.34
CA LEU A 192 -7.16 -31.89 111.52
C LEU A 192 -8.25 -31.77 110.46
N GLY A 193 -9.51 -31.73 110.90
CA GLY A 193 -10.67 -31.62 110.01
C GLY A 193 -10.62 -30.33 109.18
N PRO A 194 -10.98 -30.38 107.89
CA PRO A 194 -10.99 -29.19 107.03
C PRO A 194 -12.06 -28.21 107.51
N THR A 195 -11.72 -26.92 107.56
CA THR A 195 -12.66 -25.83 107.82
C THR A 195 -13.79 -25.84 106.78
N GLU A 196 -15.00 -25.41 107.15
CA GLU A 196 -16.20 -25.42 106.29
C GLU A 196 -15.99 -24.76 104.92
N ASP A 197 -15.17 -23.71 104.85
CA ASP A 197 -14.76 -23.04 103.60
C ASP A 197 -13.92 -23.93 102.66
N GLN A 198 -13.12 -24.85 103.20
CA GLN A 198 -12.35 -25.81 102.39
C GLN A 198 -13.25 -26.91 101.85
N LEU A 199 -14.24 -27.37 102.61
CA LEU A 199 -15.23 -28.35 102.15
C LEU A 199 -16.13 -27.78 101.05
N ALA A 200 -16.55 -26.52 101.17
CA ALA A 200 -17.30 -25.84 100.10
C ALA A 200 -16.46 -25.70 98.82
N ARG A 201 -15.16 -25.38 98.97
CA ARG A 201 -14.24 -25.29 97.84
C ARG A 201 -13.98 -26.64 97.19
N ILE A 202 -13.82 -27.70 97.97
CA ILE A 202 -13.67 -29.08 97.48
C ILE A 202 -14.92 -29.50 96.71
N LYS A 203 -16.14 -29.26 97.23
CA LYS A 203 -17.38 -29.52 96.50
C LYS A 203 -17.45 -28.77 95.16
N SER A 204 -17.06 -27.49 95.15
CA SER A 204 -17.03 -26.71 93.91
C SER A 204 -16.05 -27.28 92.88
N PHE A 205 -14.90 -27.79 93.33
CA PHE A 205 -13.94 -28.45 92.45
C PHE A 205 -14.45 -29.81 91.99
N GLU A 206 -15.11 -30.59 92.83
CA GLU A 206 -15.74 -31.86 92.46
C GLU A 206 -16.84 -31.67 91.41
N ASP A 207 -17.68 -30.64 91.55
CA ASP A 207 -18.72 -30.30 90.57
C ASP A 207 -18.11 -29.88 89.23
N MET A 208 -17.07 -29.03 89.24
CA MET A 208 -16.34 -28.68 88.01
C MET A 208 -15.63 -29.90 87.41
N PHE A 209 -15.12 -30.81 88.23
CA PHE A 209 -14.46 -32.03 87.77
C PHE A 209 -15.44 -32.99 87.12
N ALA A 210 -16.66 -33.12 87.65
CA ALA A 210 -17.72 -33.92 87.06
C ALA A 210 -18.08 -33.39 85.66
N ILE A 211 -18.19 -32.07 85.50
CA ILE A 211 -18.48 -31.44 84.20
C ILE A 211 -17.36 -31.71 83.19
N ILE A 212 -16.09 -31.54 83.58
CA ILE A 212 -14.96 -31.78 82.68
C ILE A 212 -14.84 -33.28 82.35
N LYS A 213 -15.07 -34.16 83.32
CA LYS A 213 -15.08 -35.62 83.13
C LYS A 213 -16.18 -36.05 82.16
N ASP A 214 -17.37 -35.47 82.26
CA ASP A 214 -18.48 -35.74 81.32
C ASP A 214 -18.17 -35.20 79.92
N ALA A 215 -17.55 -34.02 79.82
CA ALA A 215 -17.18 -33.41 78.53
C ALA A 215 -15.99 -34.10 77.83
N THR A 216 -15.01 -34.58 78.58
CA THR A 216 -13.80 -35.24 78.05
C THR A 216 -13.93 -36.76 77.97
N GLY A 217 -14.85 -37.36 78.72
CA GLY A 217 -15.10 -38.82 78.79
C GLY A 217 -13.98 -39.62 79.46
N VAL A 218 -13.04 -38.96 80.16
CA VAL A 218 -11.85 -39.57 80.75
C VAL A 218 -11.89 -39.46 82.28
N SER A 219 -11.85 -40.60 82.97
CA SER A 219 -11.94 -40.68 84.44
C SER A 219 -10.62 -40.41 85.18
N ASP A 220 -9.50 -40.43 84.47
CA ASP A 220 -8.13 -40.33 85.01
C ASP A 220 -7.57 -38.92 84.80
N VAL A 221 -7.14 -38.28 85.89
CA VAL A 221 -6.78 -36.86 85.92
C VAL A 221 -5.60 -36.55 84.98
N ASP A 222 -4.57 -37.40 84.99
CA ASP A 222 -3.39 -37.18 84.15
C ASP A 222 -3.70 -37.35 82.65
N LYS A 223 -4.63 -38.24 82.32
CA LYS A 223 -5.09 -38.42 80.93
C LYS A 223 -6.00 -37.29 80.49
N MET A 224 -6.80 -36.72 81.40
CA MET A 224 -7.63 -35.55 81.17
C MET A 224 -6.76 -34.32 80.85
N VAL A 225 -5.70 -34.07 81.64
CA VAL A 225 -4.76 -32.97 81.41
C VAL A 225 -4.09 -33.08 80.04
N LYS A 226 -3.50 -34.25 79.72
CA LYS A 226 -2.87 -34.48 78.40
C LYS A 226 -3.85 -34.30 77.23
N ARG A 227 -5.11 -34.69 77.41
CA ARG A 227 -6.13 -34.52 76.38
C ARG A 227 -6.53 -33.06 76.22
N MET A 228 -6.67 -32.30 77.32
CA MET A 228 -6.88 -30.85 77.26
C MET A 228 -5.71 -30.11 76.62
N GLU A 229 -4.48 -30.50 76.91
CA GLU A 229 -3.27 -29.96 76.25
C GLU A 229 -3.32 -30.21 74.74
N SER A 230 -3.58 -31.44 74.31
CA SER A 230 -3.72 -31.76 72.88
C SER A 230 -4.88 -31.02 72.19
N LEU A 231 -5.99 -30.82 72.91
CA LEU A 231 -7.14 -30.06 72.42
C LEU A 231 -6.83 -28.56 72.33
N GLY A 232 -6.05 -28.03 73.28
CA GLY A 232 -5.52 -26.67 73.24
C GLY A 232 -4.59 -26.45 72.05
N GLU A 233 -3.64 -27.36 71.83
CA GLU A 233 -2.71 -27.29 70.68
C GLU A 233 -3.46 -27.36 69.33
N THR A 234 -4.45 -28.25 69.23
CA THR A 234 -5.29 -28.35 68.01
C THR A 234 -6.19 -27.13 67.82
N LEU A 235 -6.73 -26.55 68.90
CA LEU A 235 -7.45 -25.28 68.84
C LEU A 235 -6.54 -24.15 68.35
N GLU A 236 -5.36 -23.99 68.95
CA GLU A 236 -4.39 -22.96 68.54
C GLU A 236 -3.97 -23.12 67.08
N HIS A 237 -3.73 -24.36 66.64
CA HIS A 237 -3.40 -24.65 65.25
C HIS A 237 -4.55 -24.29 64.29
N LEU A 238 -5.80 -24.63 64.64
CA LEU A 238 -6.97 -24.27 63.85
C LEU A 238 -7.21 -22.75 63.83
N THR A 239 -7.01 -22.07 64.95
CA THR A 239 -7.10 -20.59 65.01
C THR A 239 -6.01 -19.93 64.16
N LYS A 240 -4.77 -20.45 64.17
CA LYS A 240 -3.70 -19.98 63.27
C LYS A 240 -4.08 -20.21 61.81
N MET A 241 -4.53 -21.40 61.45
CA MET A 241 -4.98 -21.71 60.09
C MET A 241 -6.16 -20.83 59.64
N GLN A 242 -7.11 -20.55 60.54
CA GLN A 242 -8.23 -19.64 60.26
C GLN A 242 -7.75 -18.20 60.03
N ASN A 243 -6.79 -17.72 60.82
CA ASN A 243 -6.20 -16.40 60.65
C ASN A 243 -5.40 -16.32 59.34
N ASP A 244 -4.60 -17.32 59.02
CA ASP A 244 -3.82 -17.39 57.77
C ASP A 244 -4.74 -17.46 56.54
N ALA A 245 -5.83 -18.23 56.62
CA ALA A 245 -6.89 -18.23 55.61
C ALA A 245 -7.56 -16.86 55.49
N GLY A 246 -7.80 -16.16 56.60
CA GLY A 246 -8.34 -14.81 56.61
C GLY A 246 -7.41 -13.80 55.91
N VAL A 247 -6.11 -13.84 56.24
CA VAL A 247 -5.09 -12.96 55.64
C VAL A 247 -4.94 -13.23 54.14
N THR A 248 -4.94 -14.51 53.72
CA THR A 248 -4.85 -14.85 52.30
C THR A 248 -6.08 -14.41 51.52
N ILE A 249 -7.29 -14.57 52.08
CA ILE A 249 -8.52 -14.03 51.47
C ILE A 249 -8.45 -12.51 51.32
N GLN A 250 -7.93 -11.79 52.33
CA GLN A 250 -7.82 -10.34 52.27
C GLN A 250 -6.81 -9.89 51.20
N LYS A 251 -5.64 -10.53 51.11
CA LYS A 251 -4.66 -10.28 50.05
C LYS A 251 -5.24 -10.51 48.65
N LEU A 252 -5.93 -11.64 48.45
CA LEU A 252 -6.57 -11.95 47.17
C LEU A 252 -7.68 -10.95 46.82
N ARG A 253 -8.42 -10.43 47.81
CA ARG A 253 -9.40 -9.36 47.59
C ARG A 253 -8.74 -8.07 47.14
N GLU A 254 -7.67 -7.66 47.81
CA GLU A 254 -6.88 -6.47 47.47
C GLU A 254 -6.26 -6.57 46.07
N GLU A 255 -5.69 -7.72 45.72
CA GLU A 255 -5.15 -7.98 44.37
C GLU A 255 -6.26 -7.93 43.31
N ARG A 256 -7.41 -8.56 43.57
CA ARG A 256 -8.57 -8.52 42.69
C ARG A 256 -9.12 -7.10 42.52
N ASP A 257 -9.10 -6.27 43.56
CA ASP A 257 -9.54 -4.88 43.49
C ASP A 257 -8.51 -4.01 42.73
N LYS A 258 -7.20 -4.22 42.92
CA LYS A 258 -6.14 -3.57 42.14
C LYS A 258 -6.24 -3.90 40.64
N LEU A 259 -6.35 -5.19 40.29
CA LEU A 259 -6.52 -5.63 38.91
C LEU A 259 -7.79 -5.06 38.28
N ARG A 260 -8.86 -4.89 39.07
CA ARG A 260 -10.11 -4.29 38.60
C ARG A 260 -9.94 -2.79 38.29
N CYS A 261 -9.21 -2.05 39.13
CA CYS A 261 -8.86 -0.66 38.87
C CYS A 261 -7.97 -0.52 37.63
N GLU A 262 -6.93 -1.34 37.48
CA GLU A 262 -6.07 -1.35 36.28
C GLU A 262 -6.87 -1.65 35.00
N LEU A 263 -7.84 -2.57 35.07
CA LEU A 263 -8.70 -2.89 33.93
C LEU A 263 -9.65 -1.73 33.59
N GLU A 264 -10.20 -1.05 34.59
CA GLU A 264 -10.99 0.17 34.39
C GLU A 264 -10.15 1.28 33.78
N GLU A 265 -8.95 1.54 34.29
CA GLU A 265 -8.00 2.50 33.70
C GLU A 265 -7.65 2.16 32.25
N MET A 266 -7.34 0.90 31.94
CA MET A 266 -7.03 0.48 30.58
C MET A 266 -8.22 0.61 29.63
N LYS A 267 -9.45 0.36 30.10
CA LYS A 267 -10.67 0.57 29.31
C LYS A 267 -10.88 2.04 28.99
N TYR A 268 -10.85 2.90 30.01
CA TYR A 268 -11.16 4.32 29.82
C TYR A 268 -10.03 5.08 29.15
N ASN A 269 -8.77 4.78 29.46
CA ASN A 269 -7.61 5.39 28.80
C ASN A 269 -7.46 4.90 27.36
N GLY A 270 -7.70 3.60 27.11
CA GLY A 270 -7.68 3.04 25.75
C GLY A 270 -8.75 3.64 24.84
N GLU A 271 -9.98 3.81 25.35
CA GLU A 271 -11.06 4.47 24.59
C GLU A 271 -10.81 5.97 24.39
N ALA A 272 -10.22 6.66 25.37
CA ALA A 272 -9.89 8.08 25.25
C ALA A 272 -8.78 8.32 24.21
N GLU A 273 -7.71 7.51 24.24
CA GLU A 273 -6.63 7.58 23.25
C GLU A 273 -7.12 7.21 21.85
N LEU A 274 -7.95 6.16 21.72
CA LEU A 274 -8.51 5.77 20.43
C LEU A 274 -9.39 6.87 19.84
N ASN A 275 -10.24 7.50 20.66
CA ASN A 275 -11.08 8.62 20.21
C ASN A 275 -10.27 9.87 19.85
N SER A 276 -9.19 10.16 20.59
CA SER A 276 -8.27 11.26 20.27
C SER A 276 -7.55 11.00 18.95
N ASN A 277 -7.02 9.80 18.76
CA ASN A 277 -6.37 9.38 17.52
C ASN A 277 -7.34 9.38 16.34
N GLN A 278 -8.58 8.93 16.52
CA GLN A 278 -9.60 8.96 15.47
C GLN A 278 -9.95 10.40 15.05
N LYS A 279 -10.03 11.34 16.01
CA LYS A 279 -10.23 12.77 15.71
C LYS A 279 -9.06 13.34 14.91
N LEU A 280 -7.84 13.06 15.34
CA LEU A 280 -6.63 13.52 14.65
C LEU A 280 -6.54 12.94 13.24
N LEU A 281 -6.86 11.65 13.06
CA LEU A 281 -6.92 11.00 11.75
C LEU A 281 -7.96 11.68 10.85
N ASN A 282 -9.16 11.96 11.37
CA ASN A 282 -10.20 12.63 10.62
C ASN A 282 -9.78 14.05 10.21
N GLU A 283 -9.03 14.76 11.05
CA GLU A 283 -8.49 16.08 10.73
C GLU A 283 -7.44 16.00 9.61
N TYR A 284 -6.52 15.05 9.67
CA TYR A 284 -5.56 14.81 8.58
C TYR A 284 -6.24 14.40 7.27
N VAL A 285 -7.27 13.54 7.33
CA VAL A 285 -8.07 13.17 6.16
C VAL A 285 -8.79 14.39 5.58
N SER A 286 -9.33 15.26 6.44
CA SER A 286 -9.98 16.51 6.01
C SER A 286 -8.99 17.48 5.36
N GLN A 287 -7.79 17.61 5.92
CA GLN A 287 -6.73 18.46 5.35
C GLN A 287 -6.27 17.93 3.99
N ALA A 288 -6.05 16.62 3.86
CA ALA A 288 -5.71 16.00 2.58
C ALA A 288 -6.83 16.18 1.53
N ALA A 289 -8.09 16.04 1.93
CA ALA A 289 -9.23 16.30 1.05
C ALA A 289 -9.28 17.77 0.60
N GLN A 290 -8.95 18.73 1.48
CA GLN A 290 -8.91 20.14 1.12
C GLN A 290 -7.74 20.46 0.18
N GLU A 291 -6.56 19.87 0.41
CA GLU A 291 -5.39 20.06 -0.42
C GLU A 291 -5.58 19.48 -1.83
N THR A 292 -6.17 18.28 -1.93
CA THR A 292 -6.51 17.69 -3.25
C THR A 292 -7.50 18.55 -4.03
N VAL A 293 -8.50 19.15 -3.37
CA VAL A 293 -9.39 20.13 -4.04
C VAL A 293 -8.60 21.35 -4.51
N GLY A 294 -7.68 21.86 -3.70
CA GLY A 294 -6.77 22.95 -4.10
C GLY A 294 -5.92 22.62 -5.32
N LEU A 295 -5.33 21.42 -5.35
CA LEU A 295 -4.55 20.93 -6.49
C LEU A 295 -5.40 20.88 -7.77
N THR A 296 -6.62 20.32 -7.70
CA THR A 296 -7.50 20.26 -8.87
C THR A 296 -7.91 21.65 -9.39
N GLN A 297 -8.04 22.65 -8.51
CA GLN A 297 -8.31 24.02 -8.92
C GLN A 297 -7.12 24.63 -9.66
N VAL A 298 -5.91 24.47 -9.13
CA VAL A 298 -4.68 24.95 -9.78
C VAL A 298 -4.42 24.24 -11.11
N GLU A 299 -4.70 22.93 -11.19
CA GLU A 299 -4.63 22.18 -12.45
C GLU A 299 -5.62 22.73 -13.47
N ASN A 300 -6.86 23.03 -13.07
CA ASN A 300 -7.85 23.65 -13.96
C ASN A 300 -7.38 25.03 -14.44
N GLU A 301 -6.89 25.90 -13.55
CA GLU A 301 -6.34 27.21 -13.91
C GLU A 301 -5.15 27.09 -14.88
N LEU A 302 -4.26 26.11 -14.66
CA LEU A 302 -3.15 25.82 -15.55
C LEU A 302 -3.62 25.33 -16.94
N THR A 303 -4.65 24.47 -16.99
CA THR A 303 -5.21 24.00 -18.26
C THR A 303 -5.86 25.13 -19.04
N GLU A 304 -6.57 26.04 -18.37
CA GLU A 304 -7.17 27.23 -19.00
C GLU A 304 -6.08 28.17 -19.53
N ALA A 305 -5.04 28.45 -18.74
CA ALA A 305 -3.91 29.26 -19.16
C ALA A 305 -3.17 28.65 -20.35
N THR A 306 -2.98 27.32 -20.34
CA THR A 306 -2.35 26.58 -21.44
C THR A 306 -3.20 26.64 -22.71
N TYR A 307 -4.53 26.47 -22.59
CA TYR A 307 -5.44 26.60 -23.71
C TYR A 307 -5.41 28.01 -24.32
N LEU A 308 -5.40 29.04 -23.48
CA LEU A 308 -5.28 30.43 -23.92
C LEU A 308 -3.94 30.66 -24.64
N LEU A 309 -2.83 30.15 -24.10
CA LEU A 309 -1.50 30.27 -24.70
C LEU A 309 -1.45 29.60 -26.08
N VAL A 310 -2.00 28.39 -26.23
CA VAL A 310 -2.10 27.70 -27.53
C VAL A 310 -2.91 28.52 -28.53
N ARG A 311 -4.06 29.08 -28.12
CA ARG A 311 -4.88 29.94 -28.97
C ARG A 311 -4.15 31.22 -29.37
N CYS A 312 -3.43 31.86 -28.45
CA CYS A 312 -2.60 33.03 -28.74
C CYS A 312 -1.48 32.69 -29.73
N LYS A 313 -0.78 31.56 -29.54
CA LYS A 313 0.28 31.10 -30.46
C LYS A 313 -0.27 30.84 -31.86
N ALA A 314 -1.42 30.17 -31.97
CA ALA A 314 -2.10 29.96 -33.24
C ALA A 314 -2.52 31.28 -33.91
N GLY A 315 -3.03 32.24 -33.12
CA GLY A 315 -3.35 33.59 -33.60
C GLY A 315 -2.12 34.34 -34.14
N ILE A 316 -1.00 34.32 -33.41
CA ILE A 316 0.25 34.94 -33.85
C ILE A 316 0.75 34.26 -35.14
N GLN A 317 0.70 32.93 -35.23
CA GLN A 317 1.05 32.19 -36.45
C GLN A 317 0.17 32.60 -37.64
N GLN A 318 -1.14 32.72 -37.44
CA GLN A 318 -2.07 33.14 -38.49
C GLN A 318 -1.78 34.56 -38.97
N ILE A 319 -1.48 35.49 -38.06
CA ILE A 319 -1.12 36.87 -38.41
C ILE A 319 0.21 36.87 -39.20
N VAL A 320 1.23 36.16 -38.72
CA VAL A 320 2.51 36.04 -39.44
C VAL A 320 2.33 35.41 -40.83
N GLN A 321 1.41 34.44 -40.97
CA GLN A 321 1.05 33.85 -42.25
C GLN A 321 0.39 34.86 -43.19
N LYS A 322 -0.53 35.70 -42.70
CA LYS A 322 -1.15 36.78 -43.49
C LYS A 322 -0.14 37.86 -43.89
N LEU A 323 0.85 38.12 -43.04
CA LEU A 323 1.93 39.09 -43.29
C LEU A 323 3.14 38.48 -44.02
N LYS A 324 3.00 37.33 -44.69
CA LYS A 324 4.09 36.71 -45.47
C LYS A 324 4.56 37.58 -46.65
N THR A 325 3.67 38.40 -47.21
CA THR A 325 3.96 39.28 -48.35
C THR A 325 4.79 40.51 -47.99
N ILE A 326 4.84 40.90 -46.70
CA ILE A 326 5.61 42.03 -46.20
C ILE A 326 6.99 41.50 -45.78
N ARG A 327 8.00 41.85 -46.57
CA ARG A 327 9.40 41.53 -46.27
C ARG A 327 9.96 42.56 -45.32
N VAL A 328 10.25 42.18 -44.08
CA VAL A 328 11.00 43.03 -43.14
C VAL A 328 12.47 42.72 -43.30
N ASP A 329 13.30 43.75 -43.41
CA ASP A 329 14.75 43.60 -43.46
C ASP A 329 15.30 43.50 -42.02
N ALA A 330 15.90 42.34 -41.74
CA ALA A 330 16.80 41.96 -40.64
C ALA A 330 16.21 41.51 -39.27
N PRO A 331 16.94 40.65 -38.51
CA PRO A 331 18.10 39.84 -38.88
C PRO A 331 17.73 38.38 -39.18
N GLU A 332 18.64 37.74 -39.88
CA GLU A 332 18.79 36.32 -40.19
C GLU A 332 17.90 35.36 -39.37
N THR A 333 17.04 34.66 -40.10
CA THR A 333 16.72 33.27 -39.80
C THR A 333 17.99 32.53 -39.39
N PRO A 334 18.00 31.76 -38.27
CA PRO A 334 18.98 30.71 -38.11
C PRO A 334 18.67 29.69 -39.20
N GLU A 335 19.37 29.81 -40.32
CA GLU A 335 19.52 28.68 -41.22
C GLU A 335 20.31 27.61 -40.49
N GLU A 336 19.78 26.40 -40.58
CA GLU A 336 20.44 25.18 -40.18
C GLU A 336 21.76 25.05 -40.95
N GLY A 337 22.88 25.01 -40.23
CA GLY A 337 24.20 24.81 -40.82
C GLY A 337 25.26 24.54 -39.76
N GLU A 338 25.92 23.40 -39.87
CA GLU A 338 26.76 22.76 -38.86
C GLU A 338 28.07 23.50 -38.53
N GLY A 339 28.51 23.39 -37.26
CA GLY A 339 29.92 23.22 -36.92
C GLY A 339 30.67 24.42 -36.36
N GLY A 340 30.87 24.43 -35.04
CA GLY A 340 31.90 25.24 -34.39
C GLY A 340 31.54 25.64 -32.97
N THR A 341 32.07 24.92 -31.97
CA THR A 341 32.17 25.44 -30.60
C THR A 341 33.02 26.72 -30.60
N PRO A 342 32.67 27.70 -29.75
CA PRO A 342 33.44 27.81 -28.52
C PRO A 342 32.57 28.04 -27.27
N SER A 343 33.17 27.60 -26.16
CA SER A 343 32.74 27.80 -24.78
C SER A 343 32.63 29.28 -24.42
N GLY A 344 31.62 29.62 -23.61
CA GLY A 344 31.48 30.93 -22.98
C GLY A 344 30.08 31.11 -22.39
N ALA A 345 29.92 30.79 -21.11
CA ALA A 345 28.71 31.01 -20.34
C ALA A 345 28.30 32.49 -20.34
N THR A 346 27.00 32.77 -20.54
CA THR A 346 26.13 33.64 -19.71
C THR A 346 24.75 33.79 -20.37
N ASP A 347 23.70 33.46 -19.60
CA ASP A 347 22.34 34.04 -19.63
C ASP A 347 21.68 34.36 -20.97
N ALA A 348 21.00 33.37 -21.54
CA ALA A 348 19.74 33.56 -22.27
C ALA A 348 19.08 32.17 -22.48
N ALA A 349 18.54 31.60 -21.41
CA ALA A 349 17.72 30.40 -21.51
C ALA A 349 16.48 30.72 -22.35
N THR A 350 16.46 30.19 -23.56
CA THR A 350 15.26 29.94 -24.39
C THR A 350 14.34 31.15 -24.53
N GLU A 351 14.59 32.00 -25.52
CA GLU A 351 13.49 32.78 -26.08
C GLU A 351 12.45 31.77 -26.60
N ASP A 352 11.36 31.60 -25.86
CA ASP A 352 10.24 30.73 -26.24
C ASP A 352 9.91 31.01 -27.71
N PRO A 353 9.83 29.99 -28.59
CA PRO A 353 9.50 30.20 -30.00
C PRO A 353 8.25 31.07 -30.20
N ALA A 354 7.31 31.11 -29.25
CA ALA A 354 6.19 32.04 -29.27
C ALA A 354 6.60 33.52 -29.11
N SER A 355 7.58 33.82 -28.26
CA SER A 355 8.15 35.17 -28.06
C SER A 355 8.90 35.65 -29.30
N ALA A 356 9.72 34.78 -29.91
CA ALA A 356 10.40 35.08 -31.17
C ALA A 356 9.40 35.34 -32.31
N LEU A 357 8.34 34.53 -32.40
CA LEU A 357 7.27 34.72 -33.39
C LEU A 357 6.48 36.01 -33.17
N LEU A 358 6.25 36.40 -31.91
CA LEU A 358 5.59 37.64 -31.53
C LEU A 358 6.44 38.86 -31.89
N LYS A 359 7.76 38.82 -31.63
CA LYS A 359 8.71 39.86 -32.05
C LYS A 359 8.67 40.05 -33.56
N LEU A 360 8.73 38.95 -34.33
CA LEU A 360 8.64 38.97 -35.80
C LEU A 360 7.29 39.53 -36.29
N CYS A 361 6.18 39.12 -35.67
CA CYS A 361 4.85 39.65 -35.96
C CYS A 361 4.80 41.17 -35.73
N SER A 362 5.30 41.63 -34.58
CA SER A 362 5.30 43.07 -34.23
C SER A 362 6.15 43.91 -35.20
N ALA A 363 7.27 43.37 -35.70
CA ALA A 363 8.12 44.05 -36.66
C ALA A 363 7.44 44.16 -38.04
N LYS A 364 6.78 43.08 -38.50
CA LYS A 364 6.00 43.07 -39.74
C LYS A 364 4.80 44.01 -39.70
N VAL A 365 4.07 44.04 -38.58
CA VAL A 365 2.95 44.96 -38.39
C VAL A 365 3.42 46.41 -38.37
N ARG A 366 4.54 46.72 -37.70
CA ARG A 366 5.13 48.07 -37.72
C ARG A 366 5.57 48.51 -39.12
N LYS A 367 6.18 47.62 -39.91
CA LYS A 367 6.54 47.90 -41.30
C LYS A 367 5.30 48.14 -42.17
N LEU A 368 4.25 47.33 -41.99
CA LEU A 368 2.97 47.54 -42.68
C LEU A 368 2.34 48.90 -42.35
N ILE A 369 2.34 49.30 -41.07
CA ILE A 369 1.80 50.60 -40.64
C ILE A 369 2.62 51.75 -41.24
N ALA A 370 3.95 51.60 -41.34
CA ALA A 370 4.81 52.59 -41.98
C ALA A 370 4.64 52.65 -43.51
N GLU A 371 4.42 51.51 -44.18
CA GLU A 371 4.12 51.48 -45.63
C GLU A 371 2.72 52.03 -45.94
N LEU A 372 1.77 51.89 -45.01
CA LEU A 372 0.41 52.43 -45.11
C LEU A 372 0.30 53.89 -44.67
N SER A 373 1.28 54.47 -43.97
CA SER A 373 1.19 55.87 -43.52
C SER A 373 1.26 56.88 -44.66
N ASP A 374 1.83 56.48 -45.80
CA ASP A 374 1.93 57.30 -47.01
C ASP A 374 0.78 57.03 -48.00
N VAL A 375 -0.18 56.16 -47.63
CA VAL A 375 -1.30 55.74 -48.47
C VAL A 375 -2.60 56.21 -47.85
N ASP A 376 -3.34 57.07 -48.55
CA ASP A 376 -4.70 57.44 -48.14
C ASP A 376 -5.66 56.25 -48.42
N VAL A 377 -5.85 55.44 -47.38
CA VAL A 377 -6.66 54.21 -47.41
C VAL A 377 -8.08 54.49 -47.88
N GLU A 378 -8.60 55.70 -47.63
CA GLU A 378 -9.95 56.12 -48.00
C GLU A 378 -10.07 56.48 -49.49
N GLU A 379 -8.99 56.96 -50.11
CA GLU A 379 -8.90 57.21 -51.55
C GLU A 379 -8.69 55.90 -52.35
N GLN A 380 -7.91 54.95 -51.82
CA GLN A 380 -7.74 53.64 -52.43
C GLN A 380 -8.98 52.74 -52.32
N LEU A 381 -9.72 52.78 -51.21
CA LEU A 381 -11.02 52.12 -51.10
C LEU A 381 -12.04 52.71 -52.08
N LYS A 382 -12.02 54.04 -52.30
CA LYS A 382 -12.81 54.68 -53.35
C LYS A 382 -12.39 54.24 -54.75
N GLN A 383 -11.10 54.13 -55.04
CA GLN A 383 -10.60 53.61 -56.33
C GLN A 383 -10.96 52.14 -56.59
N LEU A 384 -10.99 51.30 -55.55
CA LEU A 384 -11.47 49.91 -55.64
C LEU A 384 -13.00 49.82 -55.77
N SER A 385 -13.74 50.79 -55.24
CA SER A 385 -15.20 50.90 -55.42
C SER A 385 -15.61 51.54 -56.75
N ASN A 386 -14.68 52.20 -57.44
CA ASN A 386 -14.93 52.80 -58.74
C ASN A 386 -15.03 51.71 -59.81
N VAL A 387 -16.20 51.61 -60.42
CA VAL A 387 -16.57 50.66 -61.48
C VAL A 387 -15.58 50.71 -62.68
N GLU A 388 -14.99 51.88 -62.95
CA GLU A 388 -14.00 52.07 -64.03
C GLU A 388 -12.67 51.32 -63.85
N PHE A 389 -12.31 50.92 -62.62
CA PHE A 389 -11.11 50.10 -62.38
C PHE A 389 -11.32 48.66 -62.86
N PHE A 390 -12.53 48.11 -62.68
CA PHE A 390 -12.89 46.78 -63.17
C PHE A 390 -12.95 46.75 -64.71
N GLU A 391 -13.50 47.79 -65.36
CA GLU A 391 -13.54 47.89 -66.83
C GLU A 391 -12.14 47.96 -67.47
N LYS A 392 -11.20 48.71 -66.89
CA LYS A 392 -9.81 48.78 -67.38
C LYS A 392 -9.02 47.49 -67.16
N THR A 393 -9.38 46.69 -66.17
CA THR A 393 -8.79 45.36 -65.97
C THR A 393 -9.44 44.30 -66.85
N GLU A 394 -10.73 44.47 -67.23
CA GLU A 394 -11.44 43.60 -68.18
C GLU A 394 -10.85 43.64 -69.60
N GLU A 395 -10.36 44.80 -70.05
CA GLU A 395 -9.68 44.96 -71.36
C GLU A 395 -8.34 44.21 -71.48
N LYS A 396 -7.77 43.72 -70.37
CA LYS A 396 -6.45 43.05 -70.34
C LYS A 396 -6.51 41.59 -69.86
N LEU A 397 -7.65 40.91 -69.99
CA LEU A 397 -7.74 39.47 -69.73
C LEU A 397 -7.60 38.63 -71.01
N PRO A 398 -6.78 37.57 -71.00
CA PRO A 398 -6.73 36.60 -72.10
C PRO A 398 -8.08 35.88 -72.30
N GLU A 399 -8.47 35.64 -73.56
CA GLU A 399 -9.80 35.13 -74.00
C GLU A 399 -10.27 33.82 -73.34
N HIS A 400 -9.42 33.07 -72.65
CA HIS A 400 -9.79 31.79 -72.02
C HIS A 400 -10.17 31.91 -70.52
N ASN A 401 -10.07 33.07 -69.89
CA ASN A 401 -10.53 33.20 -68.50
C ASN A 401 -12.05 33.38 -68.41
N MET A 402 -12.78 32.26 -68.39
CA MET A 402 -14.19 32.25 -67.99
C MET A 402 -14.30 32.49 -66.48
N ARG A 403 -14.69 33.70 -66.10
CA ARG A 403 -15.05 34.07 -64.73
C ARG A 403 -16.27 33.25 -64.29
N ILE A 404 -16.09 32.34 -63.33
CA ILE A 404 -17.23 31.65 -62.70
C ILE A 404 -17.97 32.68 -61.84
N THR A 405 -19.16 33.08 -62.28
CA THR A 405 -20.11 33.83 -61.46
C THR A 405 -20.59 32.93 -60.32
N LEU A 406 -20.15 33.20 -59.10
CA LEU A 406 -20.85 32.66 -57.93
C LEU A 406 -22.19 33.39 -57.80
N PRO A 407 -23.32 32.69 -57.75
CA PRO A 407 -24.60 33.29 -57.46
C PRO A 407 -24.53 34.05 -56.13
N GLN A 408 -24.90 35.33 -56.16
CA GLN A 408 -25.23 36.07 -54.94
C GLN A 408 -26.41 35.38 -54.27
N ASP A 409 -26.35 35.30 -52.93
CA ASP A 409 -27.37 34.75 -52.05
C ASP A 409 -28.79 35.07 -52.54
N GLN A 410 -29.39 34.10 -53.25
CA GLN A 410 -30.83 34.05 -53.42
C GLN A 410 -31.41 33.51 -52.13
N GLU A 411 -32.36 34.26 -51.61
CA GLU A 411 -33.17 33.91 -50.44
C GLU A 411 -33.60 32.44 -50.47
N ASP A 412 -33.50 31.84 -49.29
CA ASP A 412 -33.94 30.50 -48.92
C ASP A 412 -35.38 30.25 -49.37
N THR A 413 -35.55 29.80 -50.61
CA THR A 413 -36.79 29.20 -51.09
C THR A 413 -36.61 27.69 -51.11
N GLY A 414 -37.43 27.03 -50.29
CA GLY A 414 -37.35 25.63 -49.94
C GLY A 414 -37.13 24.69 -51.12
N TYR A 415 -36.13 23.83 -50.96
CA TYR A 415 -36.00 22.64 -51.78
C TYR A 415 -36.76 21.50 -51.11
N GLU A 416 -37.77 21.03 -51.83
CA GLU A 416 -38.48 19.79 -51.59
C GLU A 416 -37.49 18.61 -51.56
N GLU A 417 -37.69 17.72 -50.59
CA GLU A 417 -36.95 16.47 -50.41
C GLU A 417 -37.24 15.53 -51.59
N ASP A 418 -36.28 15.36 -52.50
CA ASP A 418 -36.20 14.17 -53.36
C ASP A 418 -35.35 13.12 -52.62
N ASP A 419 -36.06 12.26 -51.89
CA ASP A 419 -35.56 11.04 -51.25
C ASP A 419 -35.25 9.97 -52.32
N GLU A 420 -34.04 9.95 -52.85
CA GLU A 420 -33.48 8.73 -53.41
C GLU A 420 -31.96 8.81 -53.43
N MET A 421 -31.29 8.09 -52.51
CA MET A 421 -29.99 7.43 -52.74
C MET A 421 -29.48 6.72 -51.46
N GLY A 422 -29.55 5.39 -51.50
CA GLY A 422 -28.53 4.45 -51.00
C GLY A 422 -28.12 4.54 -49.53
N MET A 423 -28.79 3.76 -48.68
CA MET A 423 -28.32 3.40 -47.33
C MET A 423 -26.96 2.67 -47.41
N ASP A 424 -25.87 3.39 -47.12
CA ASP A 424 -24.60 2.78 -46.75
C ASP A 424 -24.59 2.56 -45.22
N GLU A 425 -24.81 1.31 -44.83
CA GLU A 425 -25.05 0.84 -43.45
C GLU A 425 -23.77 0.80 -42.58
N GLY A 426 -22.81 1.69 -42.85
CA GLY A 426 -21.51 1.74 -42.16
C GLY A 426 -20.98 3.13 -41.82
N ALA A 427 -21.64 4.21 -42.25
CA ALA A 427 -21.17 5.57 -41.99
C ALA A 427 -21.66 6.08 -40.62
N ALA A 428 -20.73 6.48 -39.76
CA ALA A 428 -21.04 7.13 -38.49
C ALA A 428 -22.02 8.30 -38.73
N PRO A 429 -23.12 8.41 -37.95
CA PRO A 429 -24.16 9.38 -38.24
C PRO A 429 -23.59 10.80 -38.21
N SER A 430 -23.90 11.57 -39.25
CA SER A 430 -23.43 12.94 -39.37
C SER A 430 -23.86 13.77 -38.16
N ARG A 431 -23.05 14.77 -37.80
CA ARG A 431 -23.31 15.68 -36.66
C ARG A 431 -24.72 16.27 -36.68
N THR A 432 -25.30 16.48 -37.87
CA THR A 432 -26.67 16.99 -38.06
C THR A 432 -27.71 15.92 -37.73
N ALA A 433 -27.50 14.66 -38.09
CA ALA A 433 -28.36 13.53 -37.72
C ALA A 433 -28.37 13.30 -36.21
N LEU A 434 -27.20 13.32 -35.55
CA LEU A 434 -27.10 13.24 -34.09
C LEU A 434 -27.83 14.39 -33.39
N LYS A 435 -27.72 15.60 -33.94
CA LYS A 435 -28.40 16.79 -33.41
C LYS A 435 -29.92 16.66 -33.56
N LYS A 436 -30.42 16.21 -34.71
CA LYS A 436 -31.86 15.98 -34.95
C LYS A 436 -32.42 14.90 -34.03
N GLN A 437 -31.68 13.80 -33.82
CA GLN A 437 -32.07 12.73 -32.90
C GLN A 437 -32.09 13.20 -31.44
N SER A 438 -31.07 13.96 -31.02
CA SER A 438 -31.04 14.54 -29.67
C SER A 438 -32.19 15.51 -29.42
N GLN A 439 -32.54 16.34 -30.41
CA GLN A 439 -33.66 17.27 -30.34
C GLN A 439 -35.00 16.52 -30.26
N GLN A 440 -35.20 15.47 -31.05
CA GLN A 440 -36.40 14.63 -30.97
C GLN A 440 -36.57 13.97 -29.60
N ILE A 441 -35.48 13.50 -28.97
CA ILE A 441 -35.52 12.91 -27.63
C ILE A 441 -35.90 13.98 -26.59
N VAL A 442 -35.37 15.20 -26.73
CA VAL A 442 -35.72 16.33 -25.87
C VAL A 442 -37.18 16.73 -26.07
N ASP A 443 -37.66 16.81 -27.32
CA ASP A 443 -39.04 17.18 -27.64
C ASP A 443 -40.07 16.14 -27.17
N LEU A 444 -39.70 14.84 -27.23
CA LEU A 444 -40.50 13.76 -26.66
C LEU A 444 -40.56 13.83 -25.13
N ARG A 445 -39.48 14.26 -24.47
CA ARG A 445 -39.44 14.42 -23.00
C ARG A 445 -40.08 15.72 -22.52
N THR A 446 -40.08 16.78 -23.33
CA THR A 446 -40.67 18.08 -22.98
C THR A 446 -42.16 18.19 -23.31
N LYS A 447 -42.72 17.27 -24.11
CA LYS A 447 -44.18 17.13 -24.29
C LYS A 447 -44.86 16.67 -23.00
N LYS A 448 -45.13 17.64 -22.12
CA LYS A 448 -45.95 17.55 -20.91
C LYS A 448 -47.35 17.04 -21.32
N LYS A 449 -47.75 15.87 -20.81
CA LYS A 449 -49.11 15.30 -20.91
C LYS A 449 -50.16 16.38 -20.65
N GLN A 450 -50.90 16.82 -21.68
CA GLN A 450 -52.14 17.57 -21.47
C GLN A 450 -53.16 16.60 -20.87
N GLY A 451 -53.58 16.91 -19.64
CA GLY A 451 -54.55 16.13 -18.89
C GLY A 451 -55.89 16.05 -19.61
N GLY A 452 -56.46 14.84 -19.67
CA GLY A 452 -57.80 14.59 -20.17
C GLY A 452 -58.84 15.41 -19.42
N LYS A 453 -59.64 16.20 -20.15
CA LYS A 453 -60.83 16.83 -19.61
C LYS A 453 -62.02 15.89 -19.72
N LYS A 454 -62.57 15.58 -18.54
CA LYS A 454 -63.84 14.90 -18.26
C LYS A 454 -64.99 15.48 -19.10
N GLY A 455 -65.88 14.59 -19.54
CA GLY A 455 -67.11 14.96 -20.23
C GLY A 455 -68.16 15.65 -19.35
N LYS A 456 -69.07 16.38 -19.99
CA LYS A 456 -70.47 16.51 -19.58
C LYS A 456 -71.34 17.09 -20.72
N LYS A 457 -72.36 16.31 -21.08
CA LYS A 457 -73.74 16.66 -21.48
C LYS A 457 -73.98 17.69 -22.61
N GLY A 458 -74.52 17.17 -23.72
CA GLY A 458 -75.95 17.30 -24.01
C GLY A 458 -76.38 18.36 -25.04
N LYS A 459 -76.81 17.89 -26.20
CA LYS A 459 -78.14 18.16 -26.77
C LYS A 459 -78.53 17.04 -27.72
#